data_AF-A0A0A0HRR2-F1
#
_entry.id   AF-A0A0A0HRR2-F1
#
_cell.length_a   1.000
_cell.length_b   1.000
_cell.length_c   1.000
_cell.angle_alpha   90.00
_cell.angle_beta   90.00
_cell.angle_gamma   90.00
#
_symmetry.space_group_name_H-M   'P 1'
#
loop_
_entity.id
_entity.type
_entity.pdbx_description
1 polymer ?
#
loop_
_entity_poly.entity_id
_entity_poly.type
_entity_poly.pdbx_seq_one_letter_code
_entity_poly.pdbx_strand_id
1 'polypeptide(L)'
;MEINTTPSSIFYAAWGIIFSHHTGLSSVVMATTLSGRVTPVDGIEAMEGPSLTLVPQLITIEQGRPLQQVIKTVNHSLWDIVRYSQYGLKRSINAGGHQGSELFDNMVNIAVKEADTSENTKQIFQLWGLALSGKRNSRLAILRRQLQE
;
A
#
# COMPACT_ATOMS: atom_id res chain seq x y z
N MET A 1 -26.38 -1.92 12.72
CA MET A 1 -25.88 -0.52 12.77
C MET A 1 -24.93 -0.36 11.62
N GLU A 2 -25.32 0.34 10.56
CA GLU A 2 -24.45 0.58 9.41
C GLU A 2 -23.44 1.67 9.75
N ILE A 3 -22.16 1.38 9.53
CA ILE A 3 -21.06 2.32 9.71
C ILE A 3 -20.67 2.78 8.29
N ASN A 4 -21.10 3.96 7.88
CA ASN A 4 -20.87 4.52 6.55
C ASN A 4 -19.38 4.82 6.29
N THR A 5 -18.60 3.77 6.00
CA THR A 5 -17.14 3.77 5.86
C THR A 5 -16.69 2.65 4.93
N THR A 6 -15.43 2.69 4.46
CA THR A 6 -14.89 1.62 3.62
C THR A 6 -14.49 0.39 4.45
N PRO A 7 -14.58 -0.84 3.91
CA PRO A 7 -14.06 -2.04 4.59
C PRO A 7 -12.59 -1.90 4.99
N SER A 8 -11.78 -1.28 4.13
CA SER A 8 -10.36 -1.01 4.41
C SER A 8 -10.15 -0.21 5.70
N SER A 9 -11.01 0.77 5.98
CA SER A 9 -10.93 1.59 7.19
C SER A 9 -11.17 0.79 8.47
N ILE A 10 -12.00 -0.27 8.39
CA ILE A 10 -12.21 -1.19 9.51
C ILE A 10 -10.92 -1.97 9.78
N PHE A 11 -10.27 -2.49 8.74
CA PHE A 11 -9.00 -3.21 8.87
C PHE A 11 -7.86 -2.33 9.39
N TYR A 12 -7.72 -1.10 8.89
CA TYR A 12 -6.72 -0.16 9.39
C TYR A 12 -6.96 0.18 10.86
N ALA A 13 -8.20 0.47 11.26
CA ALA A 13 -8.53 0.73 12.66
C ALA A 13 -8.24 -0.49 13.56
N ALA A 14 -8.65 -1.69 13.14
CA ALA A 14 -8.39 -2.92 13.88
C ALA A 14 -6.89 -3.17 14.04
N TRP A 15 -6.11 -2.97 12.98
CA TRP A 15 -4.65 -3.12 13.01
C TRP A 15 -3.99 -2.10 13.96
N GLY A 16 -4.40 -0.83 13.89
CA GLY A 16 -3.91 0.21 14.80
C GLY A 16 -4.21 -0.09 16.27
N ILE A 17 -5.39 -0.64 16.58
CA ILE A 17 -5.75 -1.07 17.93
C ILE A 17 -4.86 -2.21 18.42
N ILE A 18 -4.64 -3.23 17.59
CA ILE A 18 -3.78 -4.38 17.92
C ILE A 18 -2.34 -3.91 18.19
N PHE A 19 -1.80 -3.06 17.31
CA PHE A 19 -0.46 -2.50 17.47
C PHE A 19 -0.34 -1.62 18.71
N SER A 20 -1.33 -0.76 18.97
CA SER A 20 -1.38 0.08 20.16
C SER A 20 -1.36 -0.76 21.43
N HIS A 21 -2.14 -1.84 21.48
CA HIS A 21 -2.16 -2.76 22.62
C HIS A 21 -0.84 -3.52 22.78
N HIS A 22 -0.18 -3.90 21.68
CA HIS A 22 1.08 -4.64 21.75
C HIS A 22 2.27 -3.77 22.15
N THR A 23 2.30 -2.52 21.70
CA THR A 23 3.40 -1.57 21.93
C THR A 23 3.20 -0.67 23.14
N GLY A 24 1.96 -0.55 23.64
CA GLY A 24 1.58 0.41 24.68
C GLY A 24 1.48 1.85 24.18
N LEU A 25 1.69 2.10 22.88
CA LEU A 25 1.62 3.44 22.28
C LEU A 25 0.18 3.79 21.90
N SER A 26 -0.27 5.01 22.19
CA SER A 26 -1.59 5.52 21.78
C SER A 26 -1.64 5.97 20.32
N SER A 27 -0.49 6.06 19.66
CA SER A 27 -0.37 6.50 18.26
C SER A 27 0.48 5.50 17.49
N VAL A 28 -0.07 5.01 16.38
CA VAL A 28 0.57 4.04 15.50
C VAL A 28 0.65 4.67 14.12
N VAL A 29 1.87 4.74 13.57
CA VAL A 29 2.06 5.11 12.16
C VAL A 29 2.30 3.82 11.38
N MET A 30 1.67 3.72 10.22
CA MET A 30 1.80 2.58 9.33
C MET A 30 1.90 3.03 7.88
N ALA A 31 2.59 2.24 7.05
CA ALA A 31 2.47 2.40 5.61
C ALA A 31 1.15 1.80 5.12
N THR A 32 0.35 2.63 4.46
CA THR A 32 -0.87 2.20 3.78
C THR A 32 -0.63 2.22 2.28
N THR A 33 -1.02 1.15 1.60
CA THR A 33 -0.96 1.06 0.13
C THR A 33 -2.21 1.65 -0.50
N LEU A 34 -2.02 2.36 -1.62
CA LEU A 34 -3.07 2.87 -2.49
C LEU A 34 -2.75 2.45 -3.92
N SER A 35 -3.77 2.31 -4.78
CA SER A 35 -3.57 1.95 -6.19
C SER A 35 -2.70 2.97 -6.96
N GLY A 36 -2.65 4.22 -6.45
CA GLY A 36 -2.02 5.39 -7.07
C GLY A 36 -2.65 5.80 -8.41
N ARG A 37 -3.87 5.30 -8.68
CA ARG A 37 -4.68 5.63 -9.86
C ARG A 37 -5.76 6.66 -9.58
N VAL A 38 -5.64 7.39 -8.47
CA VAL A 38 -6.62 8.38 -7.99
C VAL A 38 -6.51 9.75 -8.68
N THR A 39 -5.67 9.89 -9.70
CA THR A 39 -5.44 11.14 -10.43
C THR A 39 -6.40 11.21 -11.63
N PRO A 40 -6.99 12.38 -11.96
CA PRO A 40 -7.93 12.52 -13.07
C PRO A 40 -7.19 12.47 -14.43
N VAL A 41 -6.72 11.29 -14.80
CA VAL A 41 -6.13 10.97 -16.10
C VAL A 41 -7.05 9.96 -16.78
N ASP A 42 -7.43 10.24 -18.01
CA ASP A 42 -8.29 9.36 -18.79
C ASP A 42 -7.65 7.97 -18.94
N GLY A 43 -8.40 6.93 -18.58
CA GLY A 43 -7.93 5.54 -18.65
C GLY A 43 -6.91 5.15 -17.59
N ILE A 44 -6.69 5.95 -16.53
CA ILE A 44 -5.70 5.65 -15.48
C ILE A 44 -5.92 4.28 -14.82
N GLU A 45 -7.17 3.83 -14.70
CA GLU A 45 -7.54 2.54 -14.11
C GLU A 45 -7.07 1.34 -14.96
N ALA A 46 -6.97 1.51 -16.28
CA ALA A 46 -6.51 0.50 -17.22
C ALA A 46 -5.01 0.64 -17.56
N MET A 47 -4.32 1.64 -17.00
CA MET A 47 -2.93 1.91 -17.35
C MET A 47 -2.01 0.80 -16.84
N GLU A 48 -1.28 0.19 -17.77
CA GLU A 48 -0.26 -0.81 -17.47
C GLU A 48 0.99 -0.13 -16.90
N GLY A 49 1.47 -0.63 -15.75
CA GLY A 49 2.68 -0.12 -15.10
C GLY A 49 2.57 -0.02 -13.58
N PRO A 50 3.69 0.28 -12.89
CA PRO A 50 3.70 0.43 -11.44
C PRO A 50 3.01 1.74 -11.05
N SER A 51 1.77 1.65 -10.57
CA SER A 51 1.03 2.79 -10.03
C SER A 51 0.93 2.77 -8.49
N LEU A 52 1.35 1.68 -7.83
CA LEU A 52 1.20 1.52 -6.37
C LEU A 52 1.85 2.68 -5.60
N THR A 53 1.08 3.31 -4.73
CA THR A 53 1.54 4.42 -3.88
C THR A 53 1.52 4.01 -2.42
N LEU A 54 2.60 4.32 -1.71
CA LEU A 54 2.69 4.17 -0.26
C LEU A 54 2.54 5.53 0.42
N VAL A 55 1.71 5.58 1.46
CA VAL A 55 1.48 6.78 2.27
C VAL A 55 1.59 6.41 3.77
N PRO A 56 2.22 7.27 4.59
CA PRO A 56 2.18 7.09 6.03
C PRO A 56 0.79 7.48 6.54
N GLN A 57 0.14 6.59 7.28
CA GLN A 57 -1.13 6.82 7.93
C GLN A 57 -0.94 6.76 9.44
N LEU A 58 -1.26 7.85 10.12
CA LEU A 58 -1.27 7.93 11.58
C LEU A 58 -2.65 7.54 12.11
N ILE A 59 -2.68 6.58 13.02
CA ILE A 59 -3.87 6.13 13.73
C ILE A 59 -3.68 6.42 15.22
N THR A 60 -4.57 7.22 15.79
CA THR A 60 -4.58 7.55 17.22
C THR A 60 -5.69 6.78 17.92
N ILE A 61 -5.31 6.03 18.94
CA ILE A 61 -6.19 5.22 19.79
C ILE A 61 -6.34 5.93 21.13
N GLU A 62 -7.54 6.45 21.38
CA GLU A 62 -7.90 7.10 22.64
C GLU A 62 -8.70 6.12 23.51
N GLN A 63 -8.27 5.96 24.77
CA GLN A 63 -9.00 5.11 25.71
C GLN A 63 -10.41 5.64 25.97
N GLY A 64 -11.40 4.74 26.01
CA GLY A 64 -12.80 5.09 26.22
C GLY A 64 -13.54 5.61 24.98
N ARG A 65 -12.85 5.81 23.84
CA ARG A 65 -13.50 6.20 22.59
C ARG A 65 -14.25 5.01 21.97
N PRO A 66 -15.52 5.16 21.55
CA PRO A 66 -16.25 4.09 20.87
C PRO A 66 -15.54 3.65 19.58
N LEU A 67 -15.45 2.34 19.33
CA LEU A 67 -14.80 1.77 18.14
C LEU A 67 -15.31 2.39 16.83
N GLN A 68 -16.60 2.68 16.75
CA GLN A 68 -17.22 3.31 15.58
C GLN A 68 -16.65 4.69 15.27
N GLN A 69 -16.29 5.47 16.30
CA GLN A 69 -15.66 6.77 16.11
C GLN A 69 -14.22 6.63 15.64
N VAL A 70 -13.50 5.62 16.15
CA VAL A 70 -12.14 5.30 15.68
C VAL A 70 -12.17 4.97 14.18
N ILE A 71 -13.06 4.05 13.76
CA ILE A 71 -13.21 3.66 12.34
C ILE A 71 -13.57 4.87 11.47
N LYS A 72 -14.50 5.73 11.90
CA LYS A 72 -14.86 6.95 11.16
C LYS A 72 -13.70 7.93 11.04
N THR A 73 -12.91 8.09 12.10
CA THR A 73 -11.73 8.97 12.10
C THR A 73 -10.66 8.44 11.15
N VAL A 74 -10.39 7.13 11.19
CA VAL A 74 -9.45 6.45 10.28
C VAL A 74 -9.91 6.58 8.83
N ASN A 75 -11.21 6.39 8.55
CA ASN A 75 -11.77 6.56 7.21
C ASN A 75 -11.64 8.00 6.71
N HIS A 76 -11.93 8.99 7.55
CA HIS A 76 -11.80 10.40 7.19
C HIS A 76 -10.34 10.77 6.87
N SER A 77 -9.41 10.42 7.77
CA SER A 77 -7.98 10.62 7.59
C SER A 77 -7.44 9.95 6.32
N LEU A 78 -7.91 8.74 5.99
CA LEU A 78 -7.54 8.06 4.76
C LEU A 78 -7.89 8.89 3.52
N TRP A 79 -9.10 9.47 3.47
CA TRP A 79 -9.53 10.29 2.33
C TRP A 79 -8.75 11.60 2.22
N ASP A 80 -8.35 12.20 3.34
CA ASP A 80 -7.45 13.36 3.35
C ASP A 80 -6.08 13.00 2.78
N ILE A 81 -5.52 11.84 3.16
CA ILE A 81 -4.25 11.35 2.65
C ILE A 81 -4.32 11.04 1.16
N VAL A 82 -5.40 10.41 0.69
CA VAL A 82 -5.59 10.02 -0.73
C VAL A 82 -5.44 11.23 -1.65
N ARG A 83 -5.96 12.41 -1.25
CA ARG A 83 -5.86 13.68 -2.01
C ARG A 83 -4.42 14.11 -2.28
N TYR A 84 -3.47 13.71 -1.46
CA TYR A 84 -2.05 14.06 -1.56
C TYR A 84 -1.14 12.86 -1.83
N SER A 85 -1.72 11.69 -2.12
CA SER A 85 -0.95 10.45 -2.33
C SER A 85 0.08 10.56 -3.46
N GLN A 86 -0.18 11.37 -4.48
CA GLN A 86 0.70 11.65 -5.62
C GLN A 86 2.04 12.29 -5.25
N TYR A 87 2.19 12.85 -4.05
CA TYR A 87 3.48 13.38 -3.59
C TYR A 87 4.50 12.27 -3.30
N GLY A 88 4.02 11.06 -3.00
CA GLY A 88 4.84 9.89 -2.72
C GLY A 88 5.52 9.93 -1.35
N LEU A 89 5.81 8.74 -0.82
CA LEU A 89 6.31 8.53 0.54
C LEU A 89 7.52 9.38 0.91
N LYS A 90 8.55 9.43 0.04
CA LYS A 90 9.79 10.16 0.32
C LYS A 90 9.53 11.65 0.54
N ARG A 91 8.67 12.27 -0.26
CA ARG A 91 8.34 13.69 -0.11
C ARG A 91 7.50 13.92 1.14
N SER A 92 6.56 13.03 1.44
CA SER A 92 5.75 13.11 2.66
C SER A 92 6.61 13.02 3.93
N ILE A 93 7.56 12.08 4.00
CA ILE A 93 8.51 11.95 5.12
C ILE A 93 9.36 13.22 5.25
N ASN A 94 9.89 13.73 4.12
CA ASN A 94 10.71 14.93 4.12
C ASN A 94 9.94 16.17 4.60
N ALA A 95 8.68 16.32 4.15
CA ALA A 95 7.81 17.42 4.54
C ALA A 95 7.43 17.36 6.03
N GLY A 96 7.33 16.17 6.60
CA GLY A 96 7.11 15.97 8.04
C GLY A 96 8.37 16.20 8.90
N GLY A 97 9.53 16.53 8.32
CA GLY A 97 10.78 16.69 9.08
C GLY A 97 11.36 15.36 9.59
N HIS A 98 10.87 14.22 9.10
CA HIS A 98 11.25 12.87 9.54
C HIS A 98 12.39 12.28 8.70
N GLN A 99 13.32 13.14 8.23
CA GLN A 99 14.44 12.69 7.40
C GLN A 99 15.39 11.82 8.24
N GLY A 100 15.58 10.56 7.83
CA GLY A 100 16.45 9.62 8.53
C GLY A 100 15.84 8.95 9.75
N SER A 101 14.54 9.13 10.03
CA SER A 101 13.83 8.39 11.08
C SER A 101 13.08 7.17 10.54
N GLU A 102 12.98 6.12 11.35
CA GLU A 102 12.08 4.99 11.14
C GLU A 102 10.65 5.41 11.52
N LEU A 103 9.94 6.04 10.56
CA LEU A 103 8.60 6.59 10.81
C LEU A 103 7.55 5.49 11.07
N PHE A 104 7.74 4.31 10.48
CA PHE A 104 6.92 3.12 10.67
C PHE A 104 7.72 1.87 10.33
N ASP A 105 7.41 0.77 11.03
CA ASP A 105 8.00 -0.55 10.79
C ASP A 105 6.95 -1.58 10.33
N ASN A 106 5.73 -1.11 10.06
CA ASN A 106 4.59 -1.93 9.68
C ASN A 106 3.87 -1.35 8.45
N MET A 107 3.32 -2.24 7.64
CA MET A 107 2.60 -1.91 6.40
C MET A 107 1.36 -2.81 6.26
N VAL A 108 0.24 -2.22 5.86
CA VAL A 108 -0.97 -2.97 5.50
C VAL A 108 -1.30 -2.72 4.04
N ASN A 109 -1.39 -3.82 3.28
CA ASN A 109 -1.80 -3.81 1.90
C ASN A 109 -3.16 -4.49 1.74
N ILE A 110 -4.15 -3.74 1.25
CA ILE A 110 -5.48 -4.26 0.95
C ILE A 110 -5.67 -4.26 -0.55
N ALA A 111 -5.44 -5.42 -1.16
CA ALA A 111 -5.68 -5.63 -2.58
C ALA A 111 -7.15 -6.00 -2.80
N VAL A 112 -7.91 -5.13 -3.46
CA VAL A 112 -9.23 -5.49 -3.98
C VAL A 112 -9.01 -6.30 -5.24
N LYS A 113 -9.28 -7.59 -5.17
CA LYS A 113 -9.22 -8.47 -6.33
C LYS A 113 -10.52 -8.29 -7.12
N GLU A 114 -10.48 -7.62 -8.24
CA GLU A 114 -11.53 -7.80 -9.24
C GLU A 114 -11.45 -9.23 -9.78
N ALA A 115 -12.59 -9.81 -10.17
CA ALA A 115 -12.63 -11.15 -10.74
C ALA A 115 -11.83 -11.18 -12.05
N ASP A 116 -10.53 -11.48 -11.92
CA ASP A 116 -9.58 -11.51 -13.03
C ASP A 116 -10.04 -12.52 -14.09
N THR A 117 -10.60 -12.01 -15.17
CA THR A 117 -11.07 -12.79 -16.32
C THR A 117 -10.03 -12.81 -17.44
N SER A 118 -8.86 -12.18 -17.25
CA SER A 118 -7.87 -11.97 -18.30
C SER A 118 -6.83 -13.10 -18.35
N GLU A 119 -6.72 -13.76 -19.51
CA GLU A 119 -5.72 -14.80 -19.76
C GLU A 119 -4.28 -14.24 -19.69
N ASN A 120 -4.10 -12.95 -19.97
CA ASN A 120 -2.80 -12.27 -19.97
C ASN A 120 -2.19 -12.10 -18.56
N THR A 121 -3.01 -11.82 -17.54
CA THR A 121 -2.51 -11.69 -16.16
C THR A 121 -1.94 -13.02 -15.68
N LYS A 122 -2.57 -14.15 -16.04
CA LYS A 122 -2.03 -15.49 -15.76
C LYS A 122 -0.69 -15.72 -16.44
N GLN A 123 -0.52 -15.30 -17.70
CA GLN A 123 0.73 -15.48 -18.46
C GLN A 123 1.88 -14.64 -17.89
N ILE A 124 1.65 -13.37 -17.58
CA ILE A 124 2.71 -12.48 -17.03
C ILE A 124 3.15 -12.98 -15.65
N PHE A 125 2.22 -13.29 -14.75
CA PHE A 125 2.59 -13.78 -13.42
C PHE A 125 3.17 -15.21 -13.45
N GLN A 126 2.84 -16.06 -14.43
CA GLN A 126 3.56 -17.32 -14.66
C GLN A 126 4.98 -17.10 -15.19
N LEU A 127 5.15 -16.25 -16.20
CA LEU A 127 6.46 -15.95 -16.82
C LEU A 127 7.44 -15.38 -15.80
N TRP A 128 7.00 -14.39 -15.01
CA TRP A 128 7.86 -13.73 -14.02
C TRP A 128 7.89 -14.44 -12.67
N GLY A 129 6.82 -15.14 -12.28
CA GLY A 129 6.81 -16.00 -11.09
C GLY A 129 7.79 -17.17 -11.20
N LEU A 130 8.00 -17.70 -12.40
CA LEU A 130 9.06 -18.68 -12.69
C LEU A 130 10.46 -18.06 -12.71
N ALA A 131 10.59 -16.77 -13.06
CA ALA A 131 11.89 -16.08 -13.06
C ALA A 131 12.35 -15.68 -11.64
N LEU A 132 11.41 -15.37 -10.74
CA LEU A 132 11.69 -15.01 -9.35
C LEU A 132 11.77 -16.24 -8.42
N SER A 133 11.09 -17.34 -8.76
CA SER A 133 11.29 -18.65 -8.13
C SER A 133 12.60 -19.24 -8.63
N GLY A 134 13.69 -18.97 -7.92
CA GLY A 134 15.08 -19.26 -8.30
C GLY A 134 15.40 -20.74 -8.61
N LYS A 135 14.89 -21.28 -9.71
CA LYS A 135 15.53 -22.37 -10.44
C LYS A 135 16.65 -21.77 -11.28
N ARG A 136 17.79 -21.66 -10.61
CA ARG A 136 19.11 -21.38 -11.18
C ARG A 136 19.40 -22.43 -12.26
N ASN A 137 19.02 -22.19 -13.52
CA ASN A 137 19.40 -23.05 -14.65
C ASN A 137 19.70 -22.21 -15.91
N SER A 138 21.00 -21.95 -16.10
CA SER A 138 21.74 -22.16 -17.36
C SER A 138 21.17 -21.59 -18.67
N ARG A 139 20.73 -20.33 -18.68
CA ARG A 139 20.51 -19.56 -19.93
C ARG A 139 21.28 -18.23 -20.01
N LEU A 140 22.45 -18.16 -19.38
CA LEU A 140 23.41 -17.06 -19.61
C LEU A 140 24.27 -17.24 -20.89
N ALA A 141 23.99 -18.23 -21.74
CA ALA A 141 24.72 -18.41 -22.99
C ALA A 141 24.33 -17.42 -24.10
N ILE A 142 23.16 -16.78 -24.02
CA ILE A 142 22.62 -15.98 -25.14
C ILE A 142 23.03 -14.50 -25.05
N LEU A 143 23.43 -14.00 -23.87
CA LEU A 143 23.79 -12.58 -23.68
C LEU A 143 25.28 -12.25 -23.84
N ARG A 144 26.15 -13.22 -24.16
CA ARG A 144 27.59 -12.97 -24.35
C ARG A 144 28.01 -12.74 -25.81
N ARG A 145 27.10 -12.87 -26.79
CA ARG A 145 27.41 -12.70 -28.22
C ARG A 145 27.08 -11.30 -28.78
N GLN A 146 26.44 -10.42 -28.00
CA GLN A 146 26.11 -9.05 -28.44
C GLN A 146 27.01 -7.96 -27.84
N LEU A 147 28.12 -8.32 -27.19
CA LEU A 147 29.11 -7.37 -26.68
C LEU A 147 30.53 -7.60 -27.24
N GLN A 148 30.66 -8.33 -28.36
CA GLN A 148 31.93 -8.49 -29.08
C GLN A 148 31.81 -8.33 -30.61
N GLU A 149 30.76 -7.67 -31.09
CA GLU A 149 30.74 -7.03 -32.42
C GLU A 149 30.43 -5.54 -32.21
#